data_AF-A0A448XQB2-F1
#
_entry.id   AF-A0A448XQB2-F1
#
_cell.length_a   1.000
_cell.length_b   1.000
_cell.length_c   1.000
_cell.angle_alpha   90.00
_cell.angle_beta   90.00
_cell.angle_gamma   90.00
#
_symmetry.space_group_name_H-M   'P 1'
#
loop_
_entity.id
_entity.type
_entity.pdbx_description
1 polymer ?
#
loop_
_entity_poly.entity_id
_entity_poly.type
_entity_poly.pdbx_seq_one_letter_code
_entity_poly.pdbx_strand_id
1 'polypeptide(L)'
;MLVLRPHELEFLGILKTSRVKVVEYEVATSKLADVQPALEKLVSSNYFLSLSAQEAFKSLVRAYASSSLACFNVGQLDLSAVAKNFGLSIVPMVDLNVHASKQANFTGRKRYKPSFQSEAMARKSKIYKKVR
;
A
#
# COMPACT_ATOMS: atom_id res chain seq x y z
N MET A 1 9.64 -21.51 3.27
CA MET A 1 10.92 -20.79 3.33
C MET A 1 10.60 -19.33 3.59
N LEU A 2 11.25 -18.69 4.56
CA LEU A 2 11.06 -17.27 4.87
C LEU A 2 12.32 -16.52 4.44
N VAL A 3 12.15 -15.47 3.63
CA VAL A 3 13.24 -14.57 3.23
C VAL A 3 12.92 -13.21 3.80
N LEU A 4 13.80 -12.69 4.63
CA LEU A 4 13.63 -11.40 5.30
C LEU A 4 14.71 -10.43 4.84
N ARG A 5 14.33 -9.17 4.69
CA ARG A 5 15.29 -8.09 4.52
C ARG A 5 15.81 -7.60 5.87
N PRO A 6 16.95 -6.89 5.90
CA PRO A 6 17.55 -6.45 7.15
C PRO A 6 16.61 -5.68 8.08
N HIS A 7 15.72 -4.85 7.53
CA HIS A 7 14.73 -4.09 8.31
C HIS A 7 13.52 -4.91 8.77
N GLU A 8 13.32 -6.13 8.26
CA GLU A 8 12.21 -7.02 8.60
C GLU A 8 12.57 -8.02 9.70
N LEU A 9 13.81 -8.02 10.17
CA LEU A 9 14.32 -8.97 11.18
C LEU A 9 13.53 -8.90 12.50
N GLU A 10 12.94 -7.76 12.83
CA GLU A 10 12.05 -7.61 13.98
C GLU A 10 10.83 -8.57 13.94
N PHE A 11 10.42 -9.00 12.75
CA PHE A 11 9.37 -10.01 12.57
C PHE A 11 9.71 -11.33 13.27
N LEU A 12 11.00 -11.69 13.38
CA LEU A 12 11.43 -12.88 14.12
C LEU A 12 11.07 -12.79 15.61
N GLY A 13 11.02 -11.58 16.19
CA GLY A 13 10.56 -11.38 17.57
C GLY A 13 9.08 -11.74 17.76
N ILE A 14 8.25 -11.42 16.77
CA ILE A 14 6.82 -11.77 16.75
C ILE A 14 6.65 -13.30 16.68
N LEU A 15 7.45 -13.97 15.84
CA LEU A 15 7.43 -15.44 15.72
C LEU A 15 7.88 -16.12 17.02
N LYS A 16 8.92 -15.60 17.67
CA LYS A 16 9.39 -16.10 18.98
C LYS A 16 8.30 -15.99 20.05
N THR A 17 7.59 -14.87 20.10
CA THR A 17 6.48 -14.64 21.04
C THR A 17 5.32 -15.60 20.78
N SER A 18 5.05 -15.88 19.51
CA SER A 18 4.07 -16.88 19.06
C SER A 18 4.53 -18.33 19.23
N ARG A 19 5.68 -18.57 19.87
CA ARG A 19 6.29 -19.90 20.11
C ARG A 19 6.61 -20.69 18.84
N VAL A 20 6.84 -20.00 17.72
CA VAL A 20 7.27 -20.63 16.47
C VAL A 20 8.80 -20.74 16.49
N LYS A 21 9.32 -21.96 16.36
CA LYS A 21 10.76 -22.21 16.21
C LYS A 21 11.16 -21.98 14.76
N VAL A 22 12.14 -21.11 14.54
CA VAL A 22 12.69 -20.81 13.21
C VAL A 22 14.10 -21.37 13.14
N VAL A 23 14.46 -21.98 12.01
CA VAL A 23 15.81 -22.49 11.73
C VAL A 23 16.43 -21.60 10.67
N GLU A 24 17.60 -21.05 10.98
CA GLU A 24 18.35 -20.21 10.05
C GLU A 24 19.05 -21.08 9.00
N TYR A 25 19.04 -20.62 7.75
CA TYR A 25 19.69 -21.28 6.65
C TYR A 25 20.55 -20.27 5.90
N GLU A 26 21.84 -20.56 5.80
CA GLU A 26 22.79 -19.72 5.06
C GLU A 26 22.98 -20.27 3.65
N VAL A 27 22.79 -19.41 2.66
CA VAL A 27 23.05 -19.72 1.26
C VAL A 27 24.45 -19.20 0.92
N ALA A 28 25.34 -20.10 0.49
CA ALA A 28 26.67 -19.73 0.03
C ALA A 28 26.58 -18.86 -1.23
N THR A 29 27.05 -17.61 -1.15
CA THR A 29 27.04 -16.65 -2.26
C THR A 29 27.83 -17.15 -3.47
N SER A 30 28.86 -17.96 -3.26
CA SER A 30 29.67 -18.57 -4.33
C SER A 30 28.89 -19.54 -5.23
N LYS A 31 27.73 -20.05 -4.77
CA LYS A 31 26.88 -20.97 -5.55
C LYS A 31 25.72 -20.26 -6.23
N LEU A 32 25.56 -18.95 -6.01
CA LEU A 32 24.47 -18.18 -6.58
C LEU A 32 24.88 -17.66 -7.96
N ALA A 33 24.26 -18.18 -9.01
CA ALA A 33 24.45 -17.66 -10.35
C ALA A 33 23.81 -16.26 -10.47
N ASP A 34 24.46 -15.36 -11.21
CA ASP A 34 23.90 -14.05 -11.50
C ASP A 34 22.75 -14.17 -12.53
N VAL A 35 21.53 -14.26 -12.02
CA VAL A 35 20.29 -14.38 -12.81
C VAL A 35 19.68 -13.03 -13.16
N GLN A 36 20.18 -11.94 -12.57
CA GLN A 36 19.62 -10.61 -12.72
C GLN A 36 19.57 -10.13 -14.19
N PRO A 37 20.66 -10.18 -14.98
CA PRO A 37 20.62 -9.68 -16.36
C PRO A 37 19.71 -10.52 -17.27
N ALA A 38 19.59 -11.83 -16.99
CA ALA A 38 18.69 -12.70 -17.73
C ALA A 38 17.22 -12.37 -17.42
N LEU A 39 16.90 -12.12 -16.14
CA LEU A 39 15.55 -11.75 -15.71
C LEU A 39 15.11 -10.41 -16.31
N GLU A 40 15.97 -9.38 -16.22
CA GLU A 40 15.67 -8.05 -16.77
C GLU A 40 15.44 -8.09 -18.30
N LYS A 41 16.23 -8.89 -19.01
CA LYS A 41 16.04 -9.11 -20.46
C LYS A 41 14.70 -9.80 -20.76
N LEU A 42 14.33 -10.82 -20.00
CA LEU A 42 13.06 -11.54 -20.20
C LEU A 42 11.85 -10.63 -19.94
N VAL A 43 11.88 -9.89 -18.82
CA VAL A 43 10.78 -8.97 -18.45
C VAL A 43 10.66 -7.83 -19.45
N SER A 44 11.77 -7.25 -19.91
CA SER A 44 11.75 -6.17 -20.91
C SER A 44 11.32 -6.64 -22.31
N SER A 45 11.66 -7.87 -22.70
CA SER A 45 11.29 -8.42 -24.01
C SER A 45 9.80 -8.73 -24.17
N ASN A 46 9.11 -9.03 -23.06
CA ASN A 46 7.73 -9.47 -23.08
C ASN A 46 6.81 -8.46 -22.39
N TYR A 47 5.95 -7.82 -23.19
CA TYR A 47 4.99 -6.82 -22.71
C TYR A 47 4.12 -7.33 -21.54
N PHE A 48 3.58 -8.56 -21.62
CA PHE A 48 2.72 -9.10 -20.57
C PHE A 48 3.48 -9.39 -19.28
N LEU A 49 4.73 -9.87 -19.37
CA LEU A 49 5.59 -10.05 -18.19
C LEU A 49 5.94 -8.70 -17.58
N SER A 50 6.26 -7.70 -18.39
CA SER A 50 6.53 -6.34 -17.91
C SER A 50 5.32 -5.73 -17.19
N LEU A 51 4.12 -5.92 -17.72
CA LEU A 51 2.89 -5.42 -17.12
C LEU A 51 2.58 -6.14 -15.80
N SER A 52 2.69 -7.48 -15.79
CA SER A 52 2.49 -8.28 -14.57
C SER A 52 3.52 -7.93 -13.50
N ALA A 53 4.77 -7.70 -13.88
CA ALA A 53 5.83 -7.26 -12.95
C ALA A 53 5.52 -5.88 -12.34
N GLN A 54 5.01 -4.93 -13.13
CA GLN A 54 4.59 -3.62 -12.61
C GLN A 54 3.40 -3.73 -11.63
N GLU A 55 2.44 -4.60 -11.93
CA GLU A 55 1.30 -4.87 -11.04
C GLU A 55 1.75 -5.55 -9.75
N ALA A 56 2.66 -6.52 -9.83
CA ALA A 56 3.25 -7.19 -8.68
C ALA A 56 4.05 -6.21 -7.80
N PHE A 57 4.82 -5.30 -8.39
CA PHE A 57 5.52 -4.24 -7.68
C PHE A 57 4.54 -3.34 -6.91
N LYS A 58 3.49 -2.86 -7.58
CA LYS A 58 2.43 -2.05 -6.96
C LYS A 58 1.74 -2.81 -5.82
N SER A 59 1.46 -4.09 -6.02
CA SER A 59 0.84 -4.97 -5.02
C SER A 59 1.72 -5.11 -3.78
N LEU A 60 3.02 -5.35 -3.96
CA LEU A 60 3.97 -5.45 -2.85
C LEU A 60 4.00 -4.16 -2.03
N VAL A 61 4.18 -3.01 -2.69
CA VAL A 61 4.24 -1.70 -2.00
C VAL A 61 2.95 -1.41 -1.24
N ARG A 62 1.78 -1.76 -1.82
CA ARG A 62 0.49 -1.64 -1.13
C ARG A 62 0.34 -2.60 0.04
N ALA A 63 0.85 -3.83 -0.07
CA ALA A 63 0.83 -4.79 1.03
C ALA A 63 1.61 -4.26 2.24
N TYR A 64 2.79 -3.66 2.02
CA TYR A 64 3.56 -2.98 3.08
C TYR A 64 2.76 -1.81 3.67
N ALA A 65 2.12 -1.00 2.83
CA ALA A 65 1.30 0.10 3.31
C ALA A 65 0.07 -0.34 4.12
N SER A 66 -0.50 -1.50 3.80
CA SER A 66 -1.66 -2.08 4.50
C SER A 66 -1.31 -2.87 5.76
N SER A 67 -0.02 -3.16 5.96
CA SER A 67 0.42 -3.97 7.09
C SER A 67 0.28 -3.20 8.40
N SER A 68 -0.25 -3.88 9.41
CA SER A 68 -0.37 -3.34 10.78
C SER A 68 0.94 -3.47 11.58
N LEU A 69 1.87 -4.31 11.09
CA LEU A 69 3.11 -4.58 11.80
C LEU A 69 4.14 -3.49 11.52
N ALA A 70 4.74 -2.95 12.59
CA ALA A 70 5.70 -1.85 12.51
C ALA A 70 6.95 -2.17 11.67
N CYS A 71 7.33 -3.45 11.58
CA CYS A 71 8.49 -3.89 10.81
C CYS A 71 8.30 -3.82 9.29
N PHE A 72 7.05 -3.74 8.80
CA PHE A 72 6.74 -3.65 7.37
C PHE A 72 6.41 -2.21 6.98
N ASN A 73 7.41 -1.33 7.01
CA ASN A 73 7.26 0.09 6.70
C ASN A 73 7.65 0.42 5.25
N VAL A 74 6.80 1.13 4.52
CA VAL A 74 7.09 1.62 3.15
C VAL A 74 8.18 2.69 3.13
N GLY A 75 8.32 3.49 4.19
CA GLY A 75 9.32 4.56 4.24
C GLY A 75 10.77 4.07 4.32
N GLN A 76 10.99 2.86 4.80
CA GLN A 76 12.32 2.22 4.84
C GLN A 76 12.59 1.35 3.60
N LEU A 77 11.63 1.28 2.68
CA LEU A 77 11.68 0.45 1.50
C LEU A 77 12.49 1.12 0.40
N ASP A 78 13.60 0.52 -0.02
CA ASP A 78 14.28 0.94 -1.25
C ASP A 78 13.47 0.48 -2.48
N LEU A 79 12.67 1.41 -3.02
CA LEU A 79 11.83 1.17 -4.18
C LEU A 79 12.65 0.85 -5.44
N SER A 80 13.88 1.34 -5.55
CA SER A 80 14.75 1.05 -6.70
C SER A 80 15.25 -0.39 -6.66
N ALA A 81 15.76 -0.85 -5.52
CA ALA A 81 16.17 -2.23 -5.34
C ALA A 81 14.98 -3.20 -5.49
N VAL A 82 13.82 -2.85 -4.93
CA VAL A 82 12.62 -3.68 -5.07
C VAL A 82 12.17 -3.77 -6.52
N ALA A 83 12.23 -2.68 -7.31
CA ALA A 83 11.90 -2.74 -8.73
C ALA A 83 12.82 -3.70 -9.50
N LYS A 84 14.12 -3.70 -9.19
CA LYS A 84 15.09 -4.65 -9.78
C LYS A 84 14.75 -6.10 -9.46
N ASN A 85 14.24 -6.42 -8.27
CA ASN A 85 13.81 -7.78 -7.94
C ASN A 85 12.67 -8.29 -8.85
N PHE A 86 11.88 -7.40 -9.43
CA PHE A 86 10.84 -7.73 -10.41
C PHE A 86 11.34 -7.68 -11.87
N GLY A 87 12.64 -7.46 -12.08
CA GLY A 87 13.24 -7.29 -13.41
C GLY A 87 12.86 -5.97 -14.10
N LEU A 88 12.41 -4.97 -13.33
CA LEU A 88 12.03 -3.66 -13.85
C LEU A 88 13.22 -2.71 -13.80
N SER A 89 13.54 -2.06 -14.92
CA SER A 89 14.60 -1.05 -15.00
C SER A 89 14.18 0.31 -14.44
N ILE A 90 12.88 0.63 -14.52
CA ILE A 90 12.29 1.88 -14.07
C ILE A 90 11.34 1.58 -12.93
N VAL A 91 11.42 2.35 -11.86
CA VAL A 91 10.52 2.24 -10.70
C VAL A 91 9.11 2.70 -11.11
N PRO A 92 8.09 1.81 -11.09
CA PRO A 92 6.73 2.21 -11.39
C PRO A 92 6.17 3.14 -10.31
N MET A 93 5.38 4.13 -10.71
CA MET A 93 4.63 4.94 -9.75
C MET A 93 3.55 4.10 -9.08
N VAL A 94 3.46 4.19 -7.75
CA VAL A 94 2.47 3.47 -6.94
C VAL A 94 1.62 4.47 -6.18
N ASP A 95 0.32 4.48 -6.48
CA ASP A 95 -0.64 5.21 -5.67
C ASP A 95 -0.92 4.42 -4.38
N LEU A 96 -0.38 4.96 -3.29
CA LEU A 96 -0.74 4.54 -1.95
C LEU A 96 -2.03 5.28 -1.60
N ASN A 97 -3.16 4.58 -1.70
CA ASN A 97 -4.41 5.07 -1.15
C ASN A 97 -4.35 4.92 0.38
N VAL A 98 -3.43 5.65 1.00
CA VAL A 98 -3.30 5.77 2.44
C VAL A 98 -4.62 6.35 2.89
N HIS A 99 -5.53 5.49 3.33
CA HIS A 99 -6.65 5.90 4.15
C HIS A 99 -5.99 6.36 5.43
N ALA A 100 -5.54 7.62 5.42
CA ALA A 100 -5.05 8.26 6.60
C ALA A 100 -6.20 8.10 7.60
N SER A 101 -5.97 7.26 8.60
CA SER A 101 -6.71 7.24 9.85
C SER A 101 -6.55 8.56 10.62
N LYS A 102 -6.15 9.64 9.96
CA LYS A 102 -6.57 10.97 10.34
C LYS A 102 -8.03 11.05 9.97
N GLN A 103 -8.88 10.99 10.99
CA GLN A 103 -10.02 11.88 11.10
C GLN A 103 -9.56 13.30 10.74
N ALA A 104 -9.38 13.58 9.45
CA ALA A 104 -9.62 14.89 8.92
C ALA A 104 -11.11 15.05 9.13
N ASN A 105 -11.46 15.72 10.21
CA ASN A 105 -12.76 16.33 10.41
C ASN A 105 -13.07 17.16 9.16
N PHE A 106 -13.62 16.52 8.12
CA PHE A 106 -14.24 17.20 7.01
C PHE A 106 -15.64 17.63 7.48
N THR A 107 -15.65 18.46 8.52
CA THR A 107 -16.77 19.32 8.88
C THR A 107 -16.88 20.39 7.80
N GLY A 108 -17.34 19.98 6.62
CA GLY A 108 -17.24 20.81 5.44
C GLY A 108 -17.92 20.26 4.20
N ARG A 109 -18.86 19.31 4.32
CA ARG A 109 -19.86 19.13 3.26
C ARG A 109 -20.68 20.42 3.20
N LYS A 110 -20.26 21.37 2.35
CA LYS A 110 -21.11 22.47 1.88
C LYS A 110 -22.33 21.81 1.24
N ARG A 111 -23.41 21.67 2.03
CA ARG A 111 -24.75 21.40 1.52
C ARG A 111 -25.03 22.46 0.46
N TYR A 112 -25.10 22.03 -0.79
CA TYR A 112 -25.67 22.83 -1.87
C TYR A 112 -27.05 23.31 -1.39
N LYS A 113 -27.19 24.62 -1.17
CA LYS A 113 -28.49 25.27 -0.97
C LYS A 113 -28.97 25.68 -2.37
N PRO A 114 -30.06 25.11 -2.89
CA PRO A 114 -30.68 25.66 -4.09
C PRO A 114 -31.17 27.06 -3.75
N SER A 115 -30.72 28.08 -4.48
CA SER A 115 -31.01 29.50 -4.28
C SER A 115 -32.43 29.91 -4.69
N PHE A 116 -33.39 28.98 -4.67
CA PHE A 116 -34.80 29.22 -5.00
C PHE A 116 -35.71 28.53 -3.97
N GLN A 117 -35.77 29.07 -2.75
CA GLN A 117 -36.94 28.87 -1.90
C GLN A 117 -37.77 30.15 -1.94
N SER A 118 -38.93 30.07 -2.57
CA SER A 118 -39.89 31.17 -2.60
C SER A 118 -40.46 31.43 -1.20
N GLU A 119 -40.72 32.70 -0.90
CA GLU A 119 -41.25 33.16 0.41
C GLU A 119 -42.51 32.40 0.87
N ALA A 120 -43.30 31.90 -0.09
CA ALA A 120 -44.48 31.10 0.17
C ALA A 120 -44.16 29.78 0.91
N MET A 121 -43.02 29.16 0.65
CA MET A 121 -42.61 27.89 1.29
C MET A 121 -42.09 28.11 2.71
N ALA A 122 -41.41 29.25 2.95
CA ALA A 122 -40.92 29.64 4.28
C ALA A 122 -42.05 30.00 5.27
N ARG A 123 -43.19 30.51 4.78
CA ARG A 123 -44.36 30.81 5.61
C ARG A 123 -45.07 29.54 6.09
N LYS A 124 -45.18 28.51 5.23
CA LYS A 124 -45.83 27.23 5.60
C LYS A 124 -45.08 26.47 6.71
N SER A 125 -43.75 26.52 6.73
CA SER A 125 -42.95 25.83 7.74
C SER A 125 -43.00 26.48 9.13
N LYS A 126 -43.34 27.78 9.22
CA LYS A 126 -43.51 28.46 10.52
C LYS A 126 -44.84 28.13 11.20
N ILE A 127 -45.87 27.79 10.42
CA ILE A 127 -47.23 27.54 10.94
C ILE A 127 -47.33 26.16 11.62
N TYR A 128 -46.57 25.17 11.16
CA TYR A 128 -46.55 23.83 11.75
C TYR A 128 -45.39 23.67 12.74
N LYS A 129 -45.37 24.47 13.82
CA LYS A 129 -44.72 24.04 15.06
C LYS A 129 -45.80 23.57 16.02
N LYS A 130 -45.95 22.26 16.12
CA LYS A 130 -46.86 21.59 17.04
C LYS A 130 -46.45 21.93 18.48
N VAL A 131 -47.34 22.60 19.20
CA VAL A 131 -47.21 22.84 20.64
C VAL A 131 -47.24 21.48 21.33
N ARG A 132 -46.26 21.22 22.20
CA ARG A 132 -46.27 20.11 23.16
C ARG A 132 -46.56 20.69 24.53
#